data_AF-A0A317C9H0-F1
#
_entry.id   AF-A0A317C9H0-F1
#
_cell.length_a   1.000
_cell.length_b   1.000
_cell.length_c   1.000
_cell.angle_alpha   90.00
_cell.angle_beta   90.00
_cell.angle_gamma   90.00
#
_symmetry.space_group_name_H-M   'P 1'
#
loop_
_entity.id
_entity.type
_entity.pdbx_description
1 polymer ?
#
loop_
_entity_poly.entity_id
_entity_poly.type
_entity_poly.pdbx_seq_one_letter_code
_entity_poly.pdbx_strand_id
1 'polypeptide(L)'
;MTRFAVILVIGLLSSSSVIADSHKAITSSATGQAVTNISANGGYPFDGRVDEKSDLDDLLTLAWGEASLGLHRGHREVRAVLEVFLGINHDEMHVLMEDHNLNLAKTCEYLGLEPEKLVESLTASFNPFIQQGVDGGVITATEAESWKKQIRGEFSRRVYWVG
;
A
#
# COMPACT_ATOMS: atom_id res chain seq x y z
N MET A 1 29.20 -18.88 -62.02
CA MET A 1 28.34 -19.53 -61.00
C MET A 1 29.33 -20.13 -60.01
N THR A 2 29.48 -19.64 -58.77
CA THR A 2 28.52 -19.73 -57.65
C THR A 2 28.89 -18.68 -56.60
N ARG A 3 27.88 -17.99 -56.04
CA ARG A 3 28.03 -17.01 -54.94
C ARG A 3 28.08 -17.75 -53.59
N PHE A 4 29.08 -17.46 -52.75
CA PHE A 4 29.07 -17.85 -51.34
C PHE A 4 28.38 -16.75 -50.53
N ALA A 5 27.23 -17.08 -49.93
CA ALA A 5 26.59 -16.26 -48.92
C ALA A 5 27.11 -16.71 -47.54
N VAL A 6 27.82 -15.83 -46.84
CA VAL A 6 28.14 -16.00 -45.42
C VAL A 6 26.97 -15.42 -44.63
N ILE A 7 26.22 -16.31 -43.96
CA ILE A 7 25.14 -15.92 -43.05
C ILE A 7 25.80 -15.51 -41.73
N LEU A 8 25.77 -14.21 -41.45
CA LEU A 8 26.10 -13.63 -40.16
C LEU A 8 24.92 -13.90 -39.20
N VAL A 9 25.07 -14.86 -38.29
CA VAL A 9 24.12 -15.08 -37.19
C VAL A 9 24.42 -14.06 -36.11
N ILE A 10 23.60 -13.02 -36.03
CA ILE A 10 23.60 -12.05 -34.92
C ILE A 10 22.94 -12.74 -33.71
N GLY A 11 23.73 -13.03 -32.68
CA GLY A 11 23.24 -13.54 -31.41
C GLY A 11 22.36 -12.51 -30.71
N LEU A 12 21.07 -12.83 -30.57
CA LEU A 12 20.15 -12.16 -29.66
C LEU A 12 20.55 -12.48 -28.23
N LEU A 13 21.18 -11.53 -27.54
CA LEU A 13 21.37 -11.59 -26.09
C LEU A 13 20.00 -11.48 -25.39
N SER A 14 19.61 -12.53 -24.70
CA SER A 14 18.37 -12.60 -23.91
C SER A 14 18.44 -11.70 -22.68
N SER A 15 17.76 -10.56 -22.72
CA SER A 15 17.62 -9.62 -21.60
C SER A 15 16.69 -10.12 -20.46
N SER A 16 16.19 -11.35 -20.54
CA SER A 16 15.15 -11.89 -19.64
C SER A 16 15.62 -12.20 -18.21
N SER A 17 16.92 -12.13 -17.93
CA SER A 17 17.48 -12.54 -16.62
C SER A 17 17.53 -11.40 -15.59
N VAL A 18 17.28 -10.14 -15.99
CA VAL A 18 17.44 -8.98 -15.09
C VAL A 18 16.20 -8.78 -14.20
N ILE A 19 15.01 -9.15 -14.67
CA ILE A 19 13.75 -9.04 -13.90
C ILE A 19 13.62 -10.18 -12.87
N ALA A 20 14.13 -11.37 -13.18
CA ALA A 20 13.93 -12.55 -12.32
C ALA A 20 14.55 -12.41 -10.91
N ASP A 21 15.52 -11.50 -10.74
CA ASP A 21 16.32 -11.37 -9.53
C ASP A 21 16.26 -9.97 -8.89
N SER A 22 15.46 -9.03 -9.43
CA SER A 22 15.37 -7.63 -8.93
C SER A 22 15.00 -7.55 -7.44
N HIS A 23 14.12 -8.45 -6.99
CA HIS A 23 13.69 -8.57 -5.60
C HIS A 23 14.74 -9.13 -4.63
N LYS A 24 15.76 -9.89 -5.09
CA LYS A 24 16.66 -10.64 -4.19
C LYS A 24 17.53 -9.75 -3.29
N ALA A 25 17.70 -8.48 -3.66
CA ALA A 25 18.44 -7.51 -2.86
C ALA A 25 17.56 -6.76 -1.85
N ILE A 26 16.23 -6.87 -1.97
CA ILE A 26 15.29 -6.17 -1.10
C ILE A 26 15.26 -6.87 0.25
N THR A 27 15.68 -6.13 1.28
CA THR A 27 15.65 -6.59 2.67
C THR A 27 14.99 -5.53 3.52
N SER A 28 14.13 -5.97 4.44
CA SER A 28 13.42 -5.06 5.33
C SER A 28 14.29 -4.63 6.50
N SER A 29 14.26 -3.35 6.86
CA SER A 29 14.78 -2.84 8.13
C SER A 29 13.71 -2.74 9.24
N ALA A 30 12.51 -3.27 9.01
CA ALA A 30 11.38 -3.11 9.92
C ALA A 30 11.49 -3.99 11.16
N THR A 31 10.78 -3.59 12.22
CA THR A 31 10.70 -4.34 13.48
C THR A 31 9.55 -5.36 13.51
N GLY A 32 8.63 -5.28 12.53
CA GLY A 32 7.40 -6.06 12.51
C GLY A 32 6.31 -5.61 13.49
N GLN A 33 6.54 -4.53 14.25
CA GLN A 33 5.53 -3.96 15.15
C GLN A 33 4.63 -2.95 14.41
N ALA A 34 3.40 -2.80 14.90
CA ALA A 34 2.49 -1.79 14.36
C ALA A 34 3.01 -0.38 14.62
N VAL A 35 2.90 0.49 13.62
CA VAL A 35 3.32 1.89 13.65
C VAL A 35 2.10 2.76 13.95
N THR A 36 2.14 3.52 15.04
CA THR A 36 0.97 4.29 15.53
C THR A 36 1.22 5.80 15.60
N ASN A 37 2.45 6.23 15.35
CA ASN A 37 2.91 7.62 15.46
C ASN A 37 3.05 8.32 14.10
N ILE A 38 2.53 7.72 13.02
CA ILE A 38 2.51 8.30 11.68
C ILE A 38 1.06 8.50 11.29
N SER A 39 0.73 9.72 10.88
CA SER A 39 -0.59 10.05 10.34
C SER A 39 -0.58 9.85 8.82
N ALA A 40 -1.71 9.40 8.29
CA ALA A 40 -1.94 9.45 6.86
C ALA A 40 -2.11 10.90 6.39
N ASN A 41 -1.86 11.14 5.12
CA ASN A 41 -2.18 12.41 4.49
C ASN A 41 -3.62 12.40 4.00
N GLY A 42 -4.27 13.57 4.00
CA GLY A 42 -5.49 13.76 3.23
C GLY A 42 -5.23 13.62 1.72
N GLY A 43 -6.29 13.44 0.95
CA GLY A 43 -6.22 13.25 -0.50
C GLY A 43 -7.60 12.94 -1.06
N TYR A 44 -7.85 13.36 -2.30
CA TYR A 44 -9.16 13.20 -2.93
C TYR A 44 -9.70 11.75 -2.78
N PRO A 45 -10.96 11.55 -2.33
CA PRO A 45 -11.99 12.58 -2.16
C PRO A 45 -11.88 13.41 -0.86
N PHE A 46 -11.17 12.91 0.15
CA PHE A 46 -11.03 13.56 1.46
C PHE A 46 -10.07 14.76 1.41
N ASP A 47 -10.52 15.93 1.83
CA ASP A 47 -9.74 17.17 1.73
C ASP A 47 -8.69 17.35 2.85
N GLY A 48 -8.66 16.43 3.83
CA GLY A 48 -7.78 16.49 4.99
C GLY A 48 -8.44 17.01 6.27
N ARG A 49 -9.76 17.24 6.27
CA ARG A 49 -10.51 17.69 7.45
C ARG A 49 -11.80 16.90 7.61
N VAL A 50 -12.18 16.67 8.87
CA VAL A 50 -13.50 16.15 9.23
C VAL A 50 -14.30 17.29 9.85
N ASP A 51 -15.06 18.00 9.02
CA ASP A 51 -16.00 19.05 9.46
C ASP A 51 -17.47 18.72 9.12
N GLU A 52 -17.70 17.67 8.34
CA GLU A 52 -19.01 17.03 8.14
C GLU A 52 -18.92 15.50 8.17
N LYS A 53 -20.09 14.83 8.28
CA LYS A 53 -20.13 13.37 8.36
C LYS A 53 -19.71 12.68 7.06
N SER A 54 -19.94 13.31 5.91
CA SER A 54 -19.54 12.81 4.58
C SER A 54 -18.03 12.62 4.48
N ASP A 55 -17.23 13.44 5.17
CA ASP A 55 -15.77 13.31 5.17
C ASP A 55 -15.30 11.95 5.71
N LEU A 56 -16.10 11.32 6.58
CA LEU A 56 -15.80 9.99 7.12
C LEU A 56 -16.05 8.88 6.09
N ASP A 57 -17.02 9.06 5.19
CA ASP A 57 -17.22 8.18 4.03
C ASP A 57 -16.07 8.35 3.02
N ASP A 58 -15.56 9.56 2.87
CA ASP A 58 -14.37 9.83 2.05
C ASP A 58 -13.11 9.17 2.65
N LEU A 59 -12.98 9.15 3.98
CA LEU A 59 -11.93 8.37 4.66
C LEU A 59 -12.08 6.85 4.40
N LEU A 60 -13.29 6.30 4.39
CA LEU A 60 -13.51 4.90 4.01
C LEU A 60 -13.07 4.64 2.57
N THR A 61 -13.39 5.57 1.67
CA THR A 61 -12.99 5.49 0.26
C THR A 61 -11.47 5.53 0.10
N LEU A 62 -10.78 6.42 0.84
CA LEU A 62 -9.32 6.46 0.87
C LEU A 62 -8.69 5.19 1.46
N ALA A 63 -9.28 4.66 2.54
CA ALA A 63 -8.80 3.43 3.17
C ALA A 63 -8.91 2.25 2.20
N TRP A 64 -10.02 2.16 1.46
CA TRP A 64 -10.23 1.14 0.44
C TRP A 64 -9.30 1.30 -0.77
N GLY A 65 -9.06 2.55 -1.16
CA GLY A 65 -8.21 2.89 -2.29
C GLY A 65 -8.89 2.72 -3.65
N GLU A 66 -8.14 3.01 -4.71
CA GLU A 66 -8.69 3.12 -6.07
C GLU A 66 -8.72 1.76 -6.79
N ALA A 67 -9.92 1.31 -7.17
CA ALA A 67 -10.10 0.01 -7.83
C ALA A 67 -9.38 -0.10 -9.19
N SER A 68 -9.23 1.00 -9.92
CA SER A 68 -8.59 1.04 -11.24
C SER A 68 -7.10 0.65 -11.20
N LEU A 69 -6.47 0.72 -10.02
CA LEU A 69 -5.04 0.47 -9.80
C LEU A 69 -4.71 -0.98 -9.44
N GLY A 70 -5.69 -1.90 -9.53
CA GLY A 70 -5.49 -3.33 -9.33
C GLY A 70 -4.97 -3.67 -7.92
N LEU A 71 -3.92 -4.47 -7.83
CA LEU A 71 -3.32 -4.90 -6.55
C LEU A 71 -2.78 -3.73 -5.70
N HIS A 72 -2.43 -2.60 -6.32
CA HIS A 72 -1.90 -1.44 -5.61
C HIS A 72 -2.97 -0.72 -4.81
N ARG A 73 -4.18 -0.58 -5.38
CA ARG A 73 -5.25 0.27 -4.82
C ARG A 73 -4.80 1.71 -4.50
N GLY A 74 -3.72 2.19 -5.12
CA GLY A 74 -3.05 3.47 -4.82
C GLY A 74 -2.26 3.41 -3.51
N HIS A 75 -1.30 4.30 -3.30
CA HIS A 75 -0.47 4.31 -2.07
C HIS A 75 -0.18 5.71 -1.53
N ARG A 76 -0.50 6.78 -2.27
CA ARG A 76 -0.01 8.14 -2.02
C ARG A 76 -0.30 8.64 -0.60
N GLU A 77 -1.52 8.47 -0.13
CA GLU A 77 -2.01 8.99 1.15
C GLU A 77 -1.44 8.23 2.36
N VAL A 78 -1.08 6.96 2.15
CA VAL A 78 -0.56 6.06 3.19
C VAL A 78 0.90 5.67 2.98
N ARG A 79 1.58 6.29 2.01
CA ARG A 79 2.94 5.92 1.59
C ARG A 79 3.92 5.93 2.75
N ALA A 80 3.88 6.97 3.58
CA ALA A 80 4.78 7.10 4.73
C ALA A 80 4.59 5.96 5.74
N VAL A 81 3.35 5.52 5.95
CA VAL A 81 3.04 4.38 6.84
C VAL A 81 3.59 3.08 6.24
N LEU A 82 3.39 2.88 4.92
CA LEU A 82 3.89 1.71 4.20
C LEU A 82 5.41 1.63 4.24
N GLU A 83 6.11 2.71 3.88
CA GLU A 83 7.58 2.74 3.87
C GLU A 83 8.17 2.44 5.26
N VAL A 84 7.61 3.06 6.32
CA VAL A 84 8.11 2.83 7.68
C VAL A 84 7.75 1.43 8.20
N PHE A 85 6.53 0.96 7.96
CA PHE A 85 6.11 -0.37 8.42
C PHE A 85 6.87 -1.49 7.70
N LEU A 86 7.03 -1.38 6.38
CA LEU A 86 7.71 -2.40 5.57
C LEU A 86 9.24 -2.29 5.69
N GLY A 87 9.76 -1.14 6.12
CA GLY A 87 11.20 -0.92 6.24
C GLY A 87 11.93 -0.98 4.90
N ILE A 88 11.24 -0.63 3.82
CA ILE A 88 11.73 -0.52 2.45
C ILE A 88 11.14 0.74 1.82
N ASN A 89 11.74 1.24 0.74
CA ASN A 89 11.20 2.40 0.05
C ASN A 89 10.03 2.03 -0.89
N HIS A 90 9.33 3.05 -1.39
CA HIS A 90 8.16 2.86 -2.24
C HIS A 90 8.46 2.13 -3.57
N ASP A 91 9.62 2.39 -4.18
CA ASP A 91 10.01 1.74 -5.45
C ASP A 91 10.32 0.25 -5.23
N GLU A 92 10.99 -0.11 -4.14
CA GLU A 92 11.23 -1.51 -3.74
C GLU A 92 9.93 -2.26 -3.50
N MET A 93 8.95 -1.61 -2.87
CA MET A 93 7.63 -2.19 -2.71
C MET A 93 6.95 -2.42 -4.06
N HIS A 94 7.07 -1.49 -5.01
CA HIS A 94 6.55 -1.67 -6.37
C HIS A 94 7.25 -2.81 -7.11
N VAL A 95 8.56 -3.01 -6.96
CA VAL A 95 9.25 -4.20 -7.49
C VAL A 95 8.60 -5.49 -6.97
N LEU A 96 8.33 -5.57 -5.67
CA LEU A 96 7.66 -6.75 -5.09
C LEU A 96 6.23 -6.92 -5.61
N MET A 97 5.47 -5.83 -5.77
CA MET A 97 4.07 -5.91 -6.19
C MET A 97 3.89 -6.13 -7.69
N GLU A 98 4.72 -5.51 -8.54
CA GLU A 98 4.60 -5.52 -9.99
C GLU A 98 5.35 -6.70 -10.62
N ASP A 99 6.63 -6.88 -10.29
CA ASP A 99 7.45 -7.94 -10.91
C ASP A 99 7.06 -9.33 -10.41
N HIS A 100 6.51 -9.41 -9.19
CA HIS A 100 6.16 -10.67 -8.52
C HIS A 100 4.67 -10.84 -8.21
N ASN A 101 3.83 -9.91 -8.66
CA ASN A 101 2.38 -9.96 -8.51
C ASN A 101 1.93 -10.17 -7.05
N LEU A 102 2.64 -9.56 -6.11
CA LEU A 102 2.31 -9.63 -4.69
C LEU A 102 1.32 -8.52 -4.34
N ASN A 103 0.30 -8.86 -3.55
CA ASN A 103 -0.47 -7.84 -2.84
C ASN A 103 0.27 -7.42 -1.56
N LEU A 104 -0.23 -6.40 -0.86
CA LEU A 104 0.40 -5.90 0.36
C LEU A 104 0.60 -6.98 1.43
N ALA A 105 -0.36 -7.90 1.61
CA ALA A 105 -0.21 -9.01 2.55
C ALA A 105 0.94 -9.94 2.15
N LYS A 106 1.06 -10.31 0.88
CA LYS A 106 2.15 -11.15 0.37
C LYS A 106 3.49 -10.41 0.39
N THR A 107 3.51 -9.10 0.19
CA THR A 107 4.69 -8.27 0.39
C THR A 107 5.14 -8.29 1.86
N CYS A 108 4.22 -8.21 2.82
CA CYS A 108 4.56 -8.37 4.24
C CYS A 108 5.14 -9.76 4.52
N GLU A 109 4.48 -10.82 4.08
CA GLU A 109 4.94 -12.20 4.27
C GLU A 109 6.33 -12.44 3.66
N TYR A 110 6.59 -11.90 2.46
CA TYR A 110 7.89 -11.97 1.80
C TYR A 110 9.01 -11.35 2.65
N LEU A 111 8.70 -10.24 3.34
CA LEU A 111 9.62 -9.55 4.25
C LEU A 111 9.64 -10.15 5.66
N GLY A 112 8.90 -11.21 5.93
CA GLY A 112 8.78 -11.83 7.27
C GLY A 112 7.96 -11.01 8.27
N LEU A 113 7.09 -10.14 7.78
CA LEU A 113 6.22 -9.25 8.57
C LEU A 113 4.79 -9.81 8.64
N GLU A 114 4.09 -9.56 9.75
CA GLU A 114 2.70 -9.96 9.92
C GLU A 114 1.77 -8.96 9.19
N PRO A 115 0.96 -9.38 8.19
CA PRO A 115 0.09 -8.47 7.46
C PRO A 115 -0.95 -7.76 8.33
N GLU A 116 -1.39 -8.40 9.42
CA GLU A 116 -2.32 -7.79 10.37
C GLU A 116 -1.72 -6.57 11.06
N LYS A 117 -0.40 -6.55 11.29
CA LYS A 117 0.31 -5.39 11.82
C LYS A 117 0.35 -4.23 10.84
N LEU A 118 0.32 -4.50 9.53
CA LEU A 118 0.12 -3.46 8.53
C LEU A 118 -1.30 -2.88 8.62
N VAL A 119 -2.33 -3.72 8.73
CA VAL A 119 -3.73 -3.26 8.88
C VAL A 119 -3.89 -2.41 10.15
N GLU A 120 -3.29 -2.84 11.27
CA GLU A 120 -3.24 -2.05 12.51
C GLU A 120 -2.58 -0.67 12.29
N SER A 121 -1.41 -0.64 11.62
CA SER A 121 -0.66 0.59 11.36
C SER A 121 -1.44 1.57 10.48
N LEU A 122 -2.03 1.07 9.39
CA LEU A 122 -2.84 1.86 8.47
C LEU A 122 -4.08 2.42 9.18
N THR A 123 -4.78 1.59 9.96
CA THR A 123 -5.93 2.03 10.76
C THR A 123 -5.52 3.11 11.76
N ALA A 124 -4.41 2.91 12.47
CA ALA A 124 -3.91 3.86 13.45
C ALA A 124 -3.59 5.23 12.82
N SER A 125 -3.08 5.24 11.59
CA SER A 125 -2.75 6.46 10.87
C SER A 125 -3.95 7.36 10.53
N PHE A 126 -5.17 6.81 10.58
CA PHE A 126 -6.43 7.54 10.35
C PHE A 126 -7.10 8.00 11.66
N ASN A 127 -6.66 7.50 12.82
CA ASN A 127 -7.22 7.90 14.12
C ASN A 127 -7.21 9.42 14.36
N PRO A 128 -6.21 10.20 13.92
CA PRO A 128 -6.24 11.66 14.08
C PRO A 128 -7.44 12.33 13.41
N PHE A 129 -7.88 11.87 12.24
CA PHE A 129 -9.06 12.42 11.56
C PHE A 129 -10.35 12.04 12.28
N ILE A 130 -10.45 10.81 12.78
CA ILE A 130 -11.58 10.39 13.62
C ILE A 130 -11.64 11.24 14.90
N GLN A 131 -10.50 11.48 15.55
CA GLN A 131 -10.44 12.32 16.73
C GLN A 131 -10.81 13.77 16.42
N GLN A 132 -10.37 14.31 15.27
CA GLN A 132 -10.79 15.62 14.79
C GLN A 132 -12.32 15.73 14.68
N GLY A 133 -13.00 14.71 14.14
CA GLY A 133 -14.46 14.68 14.07
C GLY A 133 -15.15 14.65 15.43
N VAL A 134 -14.55 14.00 16.43
CA VAL A 134 -15.04 14.03 17.83
C VAL A 134 -14.85 15.41 18.44
N ASP A 135 -13.65 15.97 18.32
CA ASP A 135 -13.31 17.27 18.91
C ASP A 135 -14.10 18.41 18.27
N GLY A 136 -14.41 18.30 16.97
CA GLY A 136 -15.27 19.21 16.22
C GLY A 136 -16.77 19.01 16.42
N GLY A 137 -17.19 17.95 17.14
CA GLY A 137 -18.60 17.64 17.37
C GLY A 137 -19.36 17.08 16.16
N VAL A 138 -18.65 16.67 15.11
CA VAL A 138 -19.22 16.02 13.90
C VAL A 138 -19.75 14.63 14.23
N ILE A 139 -19.02 13.91 15.09
CA ILE A 139 -19.39 12.60 15.61
C ILE A 139 -19.21 12.53 17.13
N THR A 140 -19.94 11.61 17.76
CA THR A 140 -19.75 11.25 19.16
C THR A 140 -18.59 10.27 19.35
N ALA A 141 -18.09 10.17 20.60
CA ALA A 141 -17.08 9.17 20.95
C ALA A 141 -17.53 7.71 20.68
N THR A 142 -18.83 7.44 20.80
CA THR A 142 -19.40 6.12 20.46
C THR A 142 -19.37 5.86 18.96
N GLU A 143 -19.71 6.85 18.14
CA GLU A 143 -19.62 6.75 16.68
C GLU A 143 -18.17 6.57 16.22
N ALA A 144 -17.20 7.21 16.88
CA ALA A 144 -15.79 7.09 16.56
C ALA A 144 -15.28 5.63 16.57
N GLU A 145 -15.69 4.82 17.55
CA GLU A 145 -15.31 3.41 17.58
C GLU A 145 -15.91 2.60 16.42
N SER A 146 -17.14 2.94 15.99
CA SER A 146 -17.75 2.35 14.80
C SER A 146 -16.97 2.72 13.53
N TRP A 147 -16.59 3.99 13.37
CA TRP A 147 -15.80 4.45 12.23
C TRP A 147 -14.41 3.82 12.16
N LYS A 148 -13.71 3.71 13.30
CA LYS A 148 -12.42 2.99 13.37
C LYS A 148 -12.56 1.54 12.89
N LYS A 149 -13.63 0.85 13.29
CA LYS A 149 -13.90 -0.53 12.85
C LYS A 149 -14.16 -0.61 11.35
N GLN A 150 -14.90 0.33 10.78
CA GLN A 150 -15.16 0.38 9.34
C GLN A 150 -13.88 0.66 8.54
N ILE A 151 -13.08 1.65 8.95
CA ILE A 151 -11.77 1.95 8.35
C ILE A 151 -10.86 0.74 8.38
N ARG A 152 -10.77 0.06 9.53
CA ARG A 152 -10.01 -1.20 9.64
C ARG A 152 -10.50 -2.25 8.66
N GLY A 153 -11.81 -2.37 8.46
CA GLY A 153 -12.41 -3.28 7.49
C GLY A 153 -12.04 -2.95 6.04
N GLU A 154 -11.97 -1.67 5.68
CA GLU A 154 -11.50 -1.23 4.36
C GLU A 154 -10.01 -1.51 4.15
N PHE A 155 -9.16 -1.19 5.14
CA PHE A 155 -7.74 -1.51 5.07
C PHE A 155 -7.46 -3.01 5.04
N SER A 156 -8.21 -3.81 5.80
CA SER A 156 -8.12 -5.27 5.75
C SER A 156 -8.42 -5.76 4.34
N ARG A 157 -9.53 -5.31 3.73
CA ARG A 157 -9.84 -5.68 2.35
C ARG A 157 -8.73 -5.27 1.38
N ARG A 158 -8.17 -4.07 1.53
CA ARG A 158 -7.11 -3.56 0.65
C ARG A 158 -5.82 -4.37 0.79
N VAL A 159 -5.38 -4.62 2.02
CA VAL A 159 -4.15 -5.36 2.29
C VAL A 159 -4.21 -6.78 1.73
N TYR A 160 -5.37 -7.42 1.84
CA TYR A 160 -5.61 -8.78 1.35
C TYR A 160 -6.24 -8.84 -0.05
N TRP A 161 -6.28 -7.74 -0.80
CA TRP A 161 -6.89 -7.70 -2.14
C TRP A 161 -6.11 -8.58 -3.12
N VAL A 162 -6.80 -9.37 -3.95
CA VAL A 162 -6.17 -10.34 -4.86
C VAL A 162 -6.39 -10.05 -6.35
N GLY A 163 -7.04 -8.93 -6.68
CA GLY A 163 -7.40 -8.56 -8.06
C GLY A 163 -8.83 -8.91 -8.43
#